data_AF-A0A9Q4DU25-F1
#
_entry.id   AF-A0A9Q4DU25-F1
#
_cell.length_a   1.000
_cell.length_b   1.000
_cell.length_c   1.000
_cell.angle_alpha   90.00
_cell.angle_beta   90.00
_cell.angle_gamma   90.00
#
_symmetry.space_group_name_H-M   'P 1'
#
loop_
_entity.id
_entity.type
_entity.pdbx_description
1 polymer ?
#
loop_
_entity_poly.entity_id
_entity_poly.type
_entity_poly.pdbx_seq_one_letter_code
_entity_poly.pdbx_strand_id
1 'polypeptide(L)'
;SVRLETESYINKVYENGVRVGNVPGHKVKAKRSGSNQSWFPESWTESDIAAAGAKIAELPEFANAENGVTIFGEYKGVRVGVIKTNGEIGTIFPDATKQP
;
A
#
# COMPACT_ATOMS: atom_id res chain seq x y z
N SER A 1 27.98 -7.96 9.53
CA SER A 1 27.28 -6.71 9.18
C SER A 1 26.08 -6.59 10.08
N VAL A 2 25.92 -5.47 10.79
CA VAL A 2 24.72 -5.25 11.60
C VAL A 2 23.61 -4.78 10.66
N ARG A 3 22.58 -5.61 10.47
CA ARG A 3 21.32 -5.13 9.89
C ARG A 3 20.65 -4.29 10.97
N LEU A 4 20.66 -2.97 10.81
CA LEU A 4 19.79 -2.09 11.59
C LEU A 4 18.37 -2.38 11.11
N GLU A 5 17.58 -3.02 11.95
CA GLU A 5 16.13 -3.05 11.76
C GLU A 5 15.67 -1.59 11.74
N THR A 6 15.23 -1.11 10.58
CA THR A 6 14.76 0.26 10.44
C THR A 6 13.45 0.39 11.23
N GLU A 7 13.51 1.03 12.38
CA GLU A 7 12.33 1.38 13.16
C GLU A 7 11.33 2.17 12.29
N SER A 8 10.06 1.74 12.34
CA SER A 8 8.94 2.45 11.73
C SER A 8 8.22 3.29 12.79
N TYR A 9 7.88 4.53 12.46
CA TYR A 9 7.06 5.39 13.30
C TYR A 9 5.65 5.49 12.68
N ILE A 10 4.62 5.25 13.50
CA ILE A 10 3.20 5.35 13.11
C ILE A 10 2.63 6.66 13.68
N ASN A 11 2.06 7.49 12.81
CA ASN A 11 1.64 8.85 13.15
C ASN A 11 0.10 8.95 13.17
N LYS A 12 -0.58 8.06 12.43
CA LYS A 12 -2.03 7.99 12.35
C LYS A 12 -2.47 6.56 12.01
N VAL A 13 -3.61 6.17 12.55
CA VAL A 13 -4.35 4.97 12.15
C VAL A 13 -5.74 5.42 11.68
N TYR A 14 -6.15 4.99 10.49
CA TYR A 14 -7.50 5.20 9.99
C TYR A 14 -8.49 4.25 10.67
N GLU A 15 -9.78 4.56 10.66
CA GLU A 15 -10.81 3.73 11.31
C GLU A 15 -10.84 2.30 10.76
N ASN A 16 -10.53 2.12 9.47
CA ASN A 16 -10.42 0.81 8.82
C ASN A 16 -9.11 0.06 9.13
N GLY A 17 -8.26 0.60 10.02
CA GLY A 17 -7.02 -0.03 10.48
C GLY A 17 -5.79 0.25 9.63
N VAL A 18 -5.88 0.98 8.51
CA VAL A 18 -4.68 1.40 7.76
C VAL A 18 -3.82 2.31 8.63
N ARG A 19 -2.53 2.01 8.71
CA ARG A 19 -1.55 2.78 9.51
C ARG A 19 -0.71 3.62 8.56
N VAL A 20 -0.40 4.85 8.93
CA VAL A 20 0.49 5.73 8.15
C VAL A 20 1.52 6.41 9.02
N GLY A 21 2.68 6.70 8.44
CA GLY A 21 3.82 7.26 9.14
C GLY A 21 5.09 7.27 8.29
N ASN A 22 6.23 6.99 8.91
CA ASN A 22 7.53 7.11 8.26
C ASN A 22 8.57 6.11 8.76
N VAL A 23 9.67 6.00 8.00
CA VAL A 23 10.83 5.17 8.36
C VAL A 23 12.07 6.06 8.34
N PRO A 24 12.60 6.52 9.50
CA PRO A 24 13.69 7.49 9.56
C PRO A 24 14.95 7.10 8.77
N GLY A 25 15.27 5.80 8.74
CA GLY A 25 16.40 5.26 7.98
C GLY A 25 16.15 5.02 6.48
N HIS A 26 14.97 5.38 5.95
CA HIS A 26 14.60 5.03 4.57
C HIS A 26 15.52 5.69 3.52
N LYS A 27 15.87 4.98 2.44
CA LYS A 27 16.78 5.49 1.40
C LYS A 27 16.29 6.79 0.75
N VAL A 28 14.99 6.90 0.49
CA VAL A 28 14.32 8.10 -0.02
C VAL A 28 14.02 9.07 1.12
N LYS A 29 14.53 10.30 1.04
CA LYS A 29 14.39 11.35 2.09
C LYS A 29 12.94 11.67 2.46
N ALA A 30 12.05 11.78 1.47
CA ALA A 30 10.64 12.10 1.71
C ALA A 30 9.92 11.06 2.60
N LYS A 31 10.39 9.80 2.61
CA LYS A 31 9.80 8.71 3.40
C LYS A 31 10.30 8.64 4.85
N ARG A 32 11.20 9.56 5.24
CA ARG A 32 11.83 9.59 6.58
C ARG A 32 11.02 10.33 7.63
N SER A 33 10.02 11.11 7.22
CA SER A 33 9.18 11.90 8.12
C SER A 33 7.75 12.00 7.58
N GLY A 34 6.81 12.44 8.44
CA GLY A 34 5.41 12.63 8.08
C GLY A 34 4.66 11.31 7.87
N SER A 35 3.65 11.31 7.00
CA SER A 35 2.79 10.14 6.70
C SER A 35 3.07 9.58 5.30
N ASN A 36 4.33 9.53 4.90
CA ASN A 36 4.78 9.16 3.56
C ASN A 36 5.00 7.64 3.38
N GLN A 37 4.65 6.84 4.38
CA GLN A 37 4.56 5.39 4.37
C GLN A 37 3.19 4.96 4.88
N SER A 38 2.71 3.84 4.37
CA SER A 38 1.46 3.23 4.79
C SER A 38 1.64 1.73 4.95
N TRP A 39 0.85 1.17 5.86
CA TRP A 39 0.81 -0.26 6.13
C TRP A 39 -0.65 -0.69 6.20
N PHE A 40 -0.90 -1.91 5.72
CA PHE A 40 -2.21 -2.53 5.83
C PHE A 40 -2.60 -2.71 7.30
N PRO A 41 -3.91 -2.91 7.58
CA PRO A 41 -4.36 -3.32 8.90
C PRO A 41 -3.54 -4.51 9.41
N GLU A 42 -3.23 -4.51 10.70
CA GLU A 42 -2.41 -5.58 11.30
C GLU A 42 -3.07 -6.97 11.20
N SER A 43 -4.39 -6.99 11.05
CA SER A 43 -5.16 -8.21 10.85
C SER A 43 -5.08 -8.79 9.43
N TRP A 44 -4.56 -8.04 8.45
CA TRP A 44 -4.46 -8.53 7.08
C TRP A 44 -3.26 -9.46 6.91
N THR A 45 -3.53 -10.64 6.37
CA THR A 45 -2.51 -11.60 5.97
C THR A 45 -1.97 -11.27 4.57
N GLU A 46 -0.86 -11.91 4.18
CA GLU A 46 -0.38 -11.85 2.80
C GLU A 46 -1.45 -12.30 1.79
N SER A 47 -2.27 -13.30 2.16
CA SER A 47 -3.39 -13.77 1.35
C SER A 47 -4.49 -12.71 1.21
N ASP A 48 -4.79 -11.93 2.25
CA ASP A 48 -5.75 -10.82 2.16
C ASP A 48 -5.23 -9.74 1.20
N ILE A 49 -3.93 -9.41 1.28
CA ILE A 49 -3.29 -8.41 0.40
C ILE A 49 -3.33 -8.89 -1.05
N ALA A 50 -2.96 -10.16 -1.32
CA ALA A 50 -3.00 -10.73 -2.65
C ALA A 50 -4.42 -10.78 -3.22
N ALA A 51 -5.41 -11.16 -2.41
CA ALA A 51 -6.82 -11.19 -2.80
C ALA A 51 -7.35 -9.77 -3.12
N ALA A 52 -6.96 -8.76 -2.33
CA ALA A 52 -7.30 -7.37 -2.61
C ALA A 52 -6.72 -6.91 -3.96
N GLY A 53 -5.45 -7.20 -4.20
CA GLY A 53 -4.78 -6.85 -5.45
C GLY A 53 -5.43 -7.50 -6.66
N ALA A 54 -5.70 -8.80 -6.60
CA ALA A 54 -6.39 -9.55 -7.67
C ALA A 54 -7.78 -8.97 -7.93
N LYS A 55 -8.58 -8.79 -6.86
CA LYS A 55 -9.95 -8.28 -6.98
C LYS A 55 -10.01 -6.91 -7.68
N ILE A 56 -9.05 -6.04 -7.39
CA ILE A 56 -8.97 -4.70 -8.00
C ILE A 56 -8.46 -4.80 -9.43
N ALA A 57 -7.41 -5.58 -9.69
CA ALA A 57 -6.83 -5.71 -11.03
C ALA A 57 -7.79 -6.34 -12.06
N GLU A 58 -8.76 -7.14 -11.60
CA GLU A 58 -9.82 -7.77 -12.40
C GLU A 58 -11.03 -6.86 -12.68
N LEU A 59 -11.10 -5.66 -12.09
CA LEU A 59 -12.22 -4.76 -12.36
C LEU A 59 -12.22 -4.32 -13.84
N PRO A 60 -13.39 -4.31 -14.52
CA PRO A 60 -13.47 -3.99 -15.96
C PRO A 60 -12.88 -2.62 -16.33
N GLU A 61 -13.01 -1.64 -15.44
CA GLU A 61 -12.47 -0.28 -15.61
C GLU A 61 -10.92 -0.25 -15.68
N PHE A 62 -10.24 -1.29 -15.18
CA PHE A 62 -8.78 -1.41 -15.19
C PHE A 62 -8.26 -2.46 -16.18
N ALA A 63 -9.11 -2.95 -17.08
CA ALA A 63 -8.73 -3.91 -18.13
C ALA A 63 -7.56 -3.40 -18.98
N ASN A 64 -7.53 -2.10 -19.27
CA ASN A 64 -6.50 -1.43 -20.08
C ASN A 64 -5.55 -0.56 -19.25
N ALA A 65 -5.44 -0.79 -17.94
CA ALA A 65 -4.56 -0.02 -17.08
C ALA A 65 -3.09 -0.16 -17.53
N GLU A 66 -2.42 0.96 -17.73
CA GLU A 66 -1.02 1.01 -18.15
C GLU A 66 -0.07 0.51 -17.04
N ASN A 67 1.05 -0.08 -17.44
CA ASN A 67 2.12 -0.46 -16.51
C ASN A 67 2.69 0.79 -15.81
N GLY A 68 3.01 0.66 -14.52
CA GLY A 68 3.56 1.76 -13.71
C GLY A 68 2.53 2.78 -13.23
N VAL A 69 1.30 2.78 -13.77
CA VAL A 69 0.21 3.62 -13.28
C VAL A 69 -0.46 2.94 -12.09
N THR A 70 -0.74 3.73 -11.04
CA THR A 70 -1.51 3.23 -9.89
C THR A 70 -2.99 3.24 -10.21
N ILE A 71 -3.63 2.08 -10.08
CA ILE A 71 -5.08 1.95 -10.03
C ILE A 71 -5.52 1.79 -8.58
N PHE A 72 -6.69 2.32 -8.23
CA PHE A 72 -7.23 2.25 -6.87
C PHE A 72 -8.60 1.61 -6.87
N GLY A 73 -8.81 0.68 -5.95
CA GLY A 73 -10.12 0.13 -5.63
C GLY A 73 -10.30 -0.03 -4.13
N GLU A 74 -11.49 -0.45 -3.71
CA GLU A 74 -11.78 -0.73 -2.31
C GLU A 74 -11.90 -2.24 -2.07
N TYR A 75 -11.31 -2.72 -0.99
CA TYR A 75 -11.43 -4.10 -0.54
C TYR A 75 -11.54 -4.14 0.99
N LYS A 76 -12.61 -4.77 1.50
CA LYS A 76 -12.91 -4.85 2.95
C LYS A 76 -12.81 -3.48 3.66
N GLY A 77 -13.32 -2.42 3.04
CA GLY A 77 -13.29 -1.05 3.60
C GLY A 77 -11.94 -0.33 3.48
N VAL A 78 -10.93 -0.94 2.87
CA VAL A 78 -9.61 -0.33 2.65
C VAL A 78 -9.48 0.10 1.19
N ARG A 79 -9.05 1.36 0.97
CA ARG A 79 -8.64 1.84 -0.36
C ARG A 79 -7.23 1.33 -0.66
N VAL A 80 -7.11 0.47 -1.66
CA VAL A 80 -5.88 -0.23 -2.05
C VAL A 80 -5.44 0.24 -3.43
N GLY A 81 -4.16 0.60 -3.54
CA GLY A 81 -3.47 0.86 -4.78
C GLY A 81 -2.81 -0.40 -5.34
N VAL A 82 -2.90 -0.59 -6.64
CA VAL A 82 -2.22 -1.65 -7.39
C VAL A 82 -1.42 -1.02 -8.52
N ILE A 83 -0.18 -1.47 -8.73
CA ILE A 83 0.65 -1.09 -9.89
C ILE A 83 0.97 -2.35 -10.67
N LYS A 84 0.68 -2.34 -11.97
CA LYS A 84 1.06 -3.41 -12.89
C LYS A 84 2.49 -3.21 -13.43
N THR A 85 3.22 -4.30 -13.63
CA THR A 85 4.53 -4.34 -14.30
C THR A 85 4.50 -5.49 -15.29
N ASN A 86 4.77 -5.22 -16.56
CA ASN A 86 4.67 -6.19 -17.65
C ASN A 86 3.30 -6.90 -17.73
N GLY A 87 2.22 -6.20 -17.39
CA GLY A 87 0.85 -6.74 -17.42
C GLY A 87 0.44 -7.50 -16.15
N GLU A 88 1.38 -7.79 -15.24
CA GLU A 88 1.13 -8.51 -14.00
C GLU A 88 1.11 -7.57 -12.79
N ILE A 89 0.51 -8.02 -11.68
CA ILE A 89 0.50 -7.25 -10.42
C ILE A 89 1.91 -7.20 -9.85
N GLY A 90 2.52 -6.01 -9.85
CA GLY A 90 3.88 -5.79 -9.33
C GLY A 90 3.92 -5.21 -7.92
N THR A 91 2.95 -4.38 -7.54
CA THR A 91 2.89 -3.78 -6.20
C THR A 91 1.45 -3.62 -5.75
N ILE A 92 1.20 -3.92 -4.47
CA ILE A 92 -0.09 -3.74 -3.80
C ILE A 92 0.19 -2.95 -2.50
N PHE A 93 -0.56 -1.89 -2.25
CA PHE A 93 -0.33 -1.02 -1.08
C PHE A 93 -1.61 -0.32 -0.64
N PRO A 94 -1.77 0.04 0.65
CA PRO A 94 -2.87 0.88 1.07
C PRO A 94 -2.57 2.34 0.72
N ASP A 95 -3.57 3.08 0.27
CA ASP A 95 -3.44 4.51 -0.01
C ASP A 95 -3.09 5.27 1.28
N ALA A 96 -1.91 5.89 1.31
CA ALA A 96 -1.38 6.63 2.45
C ALA A 96 -2.05 8.01 2.65
N THR A 97 -2.72 8.51 1.60
CA THR A 97 -3.27 9.86 1.55
C THR A 97 -4.77 9.89 1.77
N LYS A 98 -5.47 8.82 1.36
CA LYS A 98 -6.92 8.70 1.43
C LYS A 98 -7.33 7.30 1.83
N GLN A 99 -8.25 7.22 2.78
CA GLN A 99 -9.06 6.03 3.04
C GLN A 99 -10.55 6.42 3.01
N PRO A 100 -11.47 5.47 2.80
CA PRO A 100 -12.90 5.72 2.89
C PRO A 100 -13.31 6.33 4.23
#